data_AF-A0A2E3FM88-F1
#
_entry.id   AF-A0A2E3FM88-F1
#
_cell.length_a   1.000
_cell.length_b   1.000
_cell.length_c   1.000
_cell.angle_alpha   90.00
_cell.angle_beta   90.00
_cell.angle_gamma   90.00
#
_symmetry.space_group_name_H-M   'P 1'
#
loop_
_entity.id
_entity.type
_entity.pdbx_description
1 polymer ?
#
loop_
_entity_poly.entity_id
_entity_poly.type
_entity_poly.pdbx_seq_one_letter_code
_entity_poly.pdbx_strand_id
1 'polypeptide(L)'
;MTLPSSGSISMSQIANEFGYTDSPRTKLGDYRTLANGSNYPQSIGALSFSSIDGGGSVATGTNSISMSQFRGTRLQQVVNFWSSGAGGFRLNAKSRYNNNGMVGSNNQVAVVGGYRTRPSNSSGTKVHIHVNQAIGSERFDPDHCALRTGSWDGSTTLQVDVGGSGRIQGAGGFGGNGANGATNGSQGGTGTSGLGVEYSPTQVNITSGGIISGGFGGGGGGGGAHDHDHKSERTASGSGGGGGAGLPVGQGGTGPNNGTNANNGSAATNGELAGEGGGGTNNGGEAYGGTGGDGGSPNEAADNGANGSGGEGSGGGGGAGGGNGAAIRRTNNGITVNISDPTNALNGRGSTTATTVQ
;
A
#
# COMPACT_ATOMS: atom_id res chain seq x y z
N MET A 1 22.21 -3.46 19.96
CA MET A 1 22.31 -2.97 21.36
C MET A 1 22.57 -1.49 21.26
N THR A 2 21.68 -0.61 21.73
CA THR A 2 21.90 0.83 21.55
C THR A 2 23.18 1.26 22.26
N LEU A 3 24.07 1.97 21.55
CA LEU A 3 25.29 2.49 22.15
C LEU A 3 24.96 3.54 23.22
N PRO A 4 25.76 3.62 24.31
CA PRO A 4 25.49 4.56 25.39
C PRO A 4 25.47 6.00 24.84
N SER A 5 24.48 6.77 25.26
CA SER A 5 24.34 8.18 24.89
C SER A 5 25.28 9.10 25.70
N SER A 6 25.75 8.64 26.85
CA SER A 6 26.68 9.36 27.74
C SER A 6 27.64 8.38 28.45
N GLY A 7 28.62 8.89 29.20
CA GLY A 7 29.59 8.05 29.92
C GLY A 7 30.71 7.48 29.03
N SER A 8 31.38 6.41 29.48
CA SER A 8 32.44 5.76 28.70
C SER A 8 31.86 4.89 27.59
N ILE A 9 32.53 4.85 26.44
CA ILE A 9 32.21 3.95 25.32
C ILE A 9 33.47 3.19 24.94
N SER A 10 33.35 1.89 24.73
CA SER A 10 34.46 1.01 24.41
C SER A 10 34.49 0.64 22.92
N MET A 11 35.66 0.27 22.42
CA MET A 11 35.83 -0.20 21.04
C MET A 11 35.02 -1.49 20.79
N SER A 12 34.91 -2.35 21.81
CA SER A 12 34.12 -3.58 21.73
C SER A 12 32.62 -3.30 21.58
N GLN A 13 32.09 -2.28 22.24
CA GLN A 13 30.69 -1.88 22.05
C GLN A 13 30.43 -1.44 20.61
N ILE A 14 31.31 -0.61 20.04
CA ILE A 14 31.21 -0.17 18.65
C ILE A 14 31.29 -1.36 17.69
N ALA A 15 32.26 -2.26 17.89
CA ALA A 15 32.41 -3.46 17.06
C ALA A 15 31.21 -4.42 17.15
N ASN A 16 30.62 -4.57 18.34
CA ASN A 16 29.41 -5.39 18.51
C ASN A 16 28.18 -4.79 17.82
N GLU A 17 28.10 -3.45 17.73
CA GLU A 17 26.99 -2.76 17.07
C GLU A 17 27.17 -2.70 15.54
N PHE A 18 28.35 -2.33 15.05
CA PHE A 18 28.59 -2.08 13.62
C PHE A 18 29.31 -3.22 12.89
N GLY A 19 29.90 -4.17 13.61
CA GLY A 19 30.71 -5.25 13.05
C GLY A 19 32.20 -5.04 13.25
N TYR A 20 32.96 -6.13 13.23
CA TYR A 20 34.41 -6.08 13.33
C TYR A 20 35.03 -5.74 11.97
N THR A 21 35.97 -4.80 11.92
CA THR A 21 36.62 -4.38 10.67
C THR A 21 37.76 -5.30 10.23
N ASP A 22 38.33 -6.06 11.17
CA ASP A 22 39.36 -7.08 10.93
C ASP A 22 39.26 -8.18 11.99
N SER A 23 38.24 -9.03 11.89
CA SER A 23 37.85 -10.00 12.93
C SER A 23 39.04 -10.80 13.50
N PRO A 24 39.21 -10.86 14.84
CA PRO A 24 38.34 -10.36 15.90
C PRO A 24 38.68 -8.94 16.37
N ARG A 25 39.47 -8.19 15.59
CA ARG A 25 39.93 -6.83 15.89
C ARG A 25 39.07 -5.81 15.14
N THR A 26 39.17 -4.57 15.60
CA THR A 26 38.55 -3.44 14.92
C THR A 26 39.48 -2.25 15.05
N LYS A 27 39.55 -1.43 14.00
CA LYS A 27 40.21 -0.12 14.05
C LYS A 27 39.15 0.95 13.88
N LEU A 28 39.14 1.94 14.76
CA LEU A 28 38.17 3.02 14.73
C LEU A 28 38.13 3.71 13.36
N GLY A 29 39.29 3.87 12.73
CA GLY A 29 39.43 4.55 11.44
C GLY A 29 38.76 3.85 10.25
N ASP A 30 38.50 2.55 10.35
CA ASP A 30 37.96 1.78 9.24
C ASP A 30 36.47 2.14 9.01
N TYR A 31 35.72 2.50 10.06
CA TYR A 31 34.31 2.91 9.95
C TYR A 31 34.08 4.23 9.20
N ARG A 32 35.15 4.93 8.78
CA ARG A 32 35.04 6.10 7.89
C ARG A 32 34.74 5.71 6.44
N THR A 33 34.85 4.42 6.13
CA THR A 33 34.62 3.81 4.82
C THR A 33 33.66 2.64 4.94
N LEU A 34 33.28 2.06 3.81
CA LEU A 34 32.52 0.81 3.73
C LEU A 34 33.45 -0.39 3.83
N ALA A 35 32.93 -1.55 4.23
CA ALA A 35 33.69 -2.79 4.37
C ALA A 35 34.37 -3.24 3.07
N ASN A 36 33.87 -2.82 1.91
CA ASN A 36 34.48 -3.06 0.61
C ASN A 36 35.54 -2.00 0.21
N GLY A 37 35.91 -1.09 1.11
CA GLY A 37 36.88 -0.02 0.90
C GLY A 37 36.33 1.23 0.22
N SER A 38 35.04 1.27 -0.16
CA SER A 38 34.43 2.45 -0.78
C SER A 38 34.13 3.56 0.24
N ASN A 39 33.99 4.81 -0.21
CA ASN A 39 33.65 5.94 0.66
C ASN A 39 32.14 6.07 0.89
N TYR A 40 31.77 6.74 1.98
CA TYR A 40 30.44 7.31 2.15
C TYR A 40 30.27 8.56 1.25
N PRO A 41 29.03 8.93 0.85
CA PRO A 41 27.76 8.32 1.22
C PRO A 41 27.53 6.95 0.56
N GLN A 42 26.89 6.04 1.30
CA GLN A 42 26.42 4.76 0.75
C GLN A 42 24.99 4.92 0.23
N SER A 43 24.76 4.56 -1.02
CA SER A 43 23.41 4.46 -1.57
C SER A 43 22.86 3.05 -1.39
N ILE A 44 21.64 2.93 -0.85
CA ILE A 44 20.88 1.68 -0.77
C ILE A 44 19.50 1.94 -1.36
N GLY A 45 19.30 1.53 -2.60
CA GLY A 45 18.14 1.98 -3.38
C GLY A 45 18.21 3.48 -3.62
N ALA A 46 17.14 4.20 -3.28
CA ALA A 46 17.11 5.67 -3.34
C ALA A 46 17.52 6.33 -2.01
N LEU A 47 17.80 5.55 -0.96
CA LEU A 47 18.28 6.08 0.31
C LEU A 47 19.78 6.37 0.25
N SER A 48 20.19 7.46 0.88
CA SER A 48 21.59 7.88 0.98
C SER A 48 21.98 7.97 2.46
N PHE A 49 23.06 7.29 2.83
CA PHE A 49 23.58 7.26 4.18
C PHE A 49 24.96 7.94 4.19
N SER A 50 25.08 9.07 4.86
CA SER A 50 26.29 9.92 4.85
C SER A 50 27.45 9.37 5.69
N SER A 51 27.17 8.39 6.54
CA SER A 51 28.11 7.74 7.46
C SER A 51 27.55 6.39 7.94
N ILE A 52 28.31 5.66 8.76
CA ILE A 52 27.90 4.34 9.27
C ILE A 52 26.66 4.37 10.17
N ASP A 53 26.45 5.47 10.91
CA ASP A 53 25.24 5.73 11.69
C ASP A 53 24.08 6.26 10.84
N GLY A 54 24.30 6.50 9.55
CA GLY A 54 23.34 7.00 8.58
C GLY A 54 23.08 8.51 8.64
N GLY A 55 23.33 9.15 9.78
CA GLY A 55 23.00 10.56 10.04
C GLY A 55 24.16 11.55 9.93
N GLY A 56 25.38 11.08 9.65
CA GLY A 56 26.58 11.92 9.53
C GLY A 56 27.28 12.23 10.86
N SER A 57 26.88 11.61 11.97
CA SER A 57 27.49 11.87 13.28
C SER A 57 28.92 11.32 13.34
N VAL A 58 29.14 10.17 12.70
CA VAL A 58 30.45 9.54 12.56
C VAL A 58 31.19 10.13 11.37
N ALA A 59 32.41 10.62 11.61
CA ALA A 59 33.26 11.19 10.56
C ALA A 59 33.54 10.17 9.44
N THR A 60 33.73 10.67 8.22
CA THR A 60 34.01 9.86 7.03
C THR A 60 35.23 10.38 6.25
N GLY A 61 35.76 9.57 5.34
CA GLY A 61 36.90 9.92 4.50
C GLY A 61 38.17 10.18 5.31
N THR A 62 38.76 11.36 5.13
CA THR A 62 40.02 11.77 5.80
C THR A 62 39.79 12.54 7.11
N ASN A 63 38.54 12.74 7.52
CA ASN A 63 38.23 13.49 8.73
C ASN A 63 38.63 12.72 9.99
N SER A 64 39.05 13.46 11.02
CA SER A 64 39.37 12.88 12.33
C SER A 64 38.13 12.20 12.92
N ILE A 65 38.30 10.92 13.26
CA ILE A 65 37.25 10.11 13.90
C ILE A 65 37.55 9.97 15.39
N SER A 66 36.51 9.98 16.20
CA SER A 66 36.63 9.81 17.65
C SER A 66 35.54 8.90 18.20
N MET A 67 35.83 8.24 19.33
CA MET A 67 34.90 7.33 20.00
C MET A 67 33.59 8.03 20.41
N SER A 68 33.65 9.34 20.73
CA SER A 68 32.48 10.11 21.15
C SER A 68 31.44 10.27 20.04
N GLN A 69 31.85 10.23 18.76
CA GLN A 69 30.94 10.34 17.61
C GLN A 69 29.96 9.16 17.50
N PHE A 70 30.27 8.03 18.14
CA PHE A 70 29.42 6.83 18.14
C PHE A 70 28.36 6.83 19.24
N ARG A 71 28.39 7.78 20.17
CA ARG A 71 27.45 7.81 21.30
C ARG A 71 26.02 8.02 20.84
N GLY A 72 25.10 7.18 21.32
CA GLY A 72 23.69 7.22 20.91
C GLY A 72 23.41 6.83 19.45
N THR A 73 24.45 6.52 18.66
CA THR A 73 24.29 5.99 17.31
C THR A 73 23.87 4.53 17.35
N ARG A 74 23.38 4.05 16.21
CA ARG A 74 22.79 2.72 16.06
C ARG A 74 23.01 2.19 14.65
N LEU A 75 23.06 0.87 14.53
CA LEU A 75 23.12 0.21 13.24
C LEU A 75 21.90 0.53 12.40
N GLN A 76 22.14 0.87 11.13
CA GLN A 76 21.10 1.12 10.14
C GLN A 76 20.90 -0.12 9.27
N GLN A 77 19.65 -0.54 9.13
CA GLN A 77 19.26 -1.71 8.33
C GLN A 77 18.16 -1.30 7.35
N VAL A 78 18.21 -1.80 6.12
CA VAL A 78 17.23 -1.47 5.07
C VAL A 78 16.60 -2.74 4.55
N VAL A 79 15.32 -2.94 4.84
CA VAL A 79 14.50 -4.02 4.29
C VAL A 79 14.13 -3.68 2.84
N ASN A 80 14.41 -4.63 1.95
CA ASN A 80 14.39 -4.41 0.52
C ASN A 80 13.01 -4.54 -0.10
N PHE A 81 12.41 -3.42 -0.47
CA PHE A 81 11.27 -3.31 -1.38
C PHE A 81 11.56 -2.32 -2.52
N TRP A 82 12.84 -2.10 -2.85
CA TRP A 82 13.25 -1.14 -3.88
C TRP A 82 13.83 -1.83 -5.12
N SER A 83 14.47 -3.00 -4.96
CA SER A 83 15.13 -3.70 -6.05
C SER A 83 14.13 -4.37 -7.00
N SER A 84 14.57 -4.67 -8.23
CA SER A 84 13.76 -5.42 -9.18
C SER A 84 13.31 -6.76 -8.58
N GLY A 85 12.02 -7.08 -8.76
CA GLY A 85 11.40 -8.28 -8.18
C GLY A 85 11.07 -8.18 -6.69
N ALA A 86 11.30 -7.03 -6.05
CA ALA A 86 10.98 -6.83 -4.63
C ALA A 86 9.53 -6.40 -4.36
N GLY A 87 8.80 -5.95 -5.40
CA GLY A 87 7.36 -5.69 -5.35
C GLY A 87 6.51 -6.96 -5.29
N GLY A 88 5.19 -6.82 -5.39
CA GLY A 88 4.26 -7.96 -5.37
C GLY A 88 2.96 -7.66 -4.65
N PHE A 89 2.33 -8.68 -4.09
CA PHE A 89 1.06 -8.56 -3.36
C PHE A 89 1.20 -9.07 -1.93
N ARG A 90 0.52 -8.42 -0.98
CA ARG A 90 0.37 -8.88 0.42
C ARG A 90 1.73 -9.18 1.08
N LEU A 91 2.60 -8.20 1.07
CA LEU A 91 3.96 -8.35 1.59
C LEU A 91 4.04 -8.00 3.07
N ASN A 92 4.95 -8.65 3.79
CA ASN A 92 5.26 -8.34 5.19
C ASN A 92 6.76 -8.04 5.37
N ALA A 93 7.07 -6.86 5.91
CA ALA A 93 8.43 -6.39 6.07
C ALA A 93 9.22 -7.16 7.13
N LYS A 94 8.61 -7.52 8.26
CA LYS A 94 9.28 -8.34 9.28
C LYS A 94 9.58 -9.74 8.77
N SER A 95 8.66 -10.37 8.02
CA SER A 95 8.91 -11.67 7.39
C SER A 95 10.10 -11.59 6.44
N ARG A 96 10.19 -10.54 5.62
CA ARG A 96 11.35 -10.30 4.74
C ARG A 96 12.64 -10.08 5.52
N TYR A 97 12.58 -9.33 6.62
CA TYR A 97 13.72 -9.14 7.50
C TYR A 97 14.23 -10.45 8.11
N ASN A 98 13.32 -11.33 8.53
CA ASN A 98 13.66 -12.61 9.16
C ASN A 98 14.20 -13.64 8.17
N ASN A 99 13.65 -13.68 6.95
CA ASN A 99 14.10 -14.58 5.90
C ASN A 99 15.56 -14.31 5.51
N ASN A 100 15.96 -13.03 5.47
CA ASN A 100 17.35 -12.60 5.28
C ASN A 100 18.06 -13.25 4.07
N GLY A 101 17.31 -13.51 3.00
CA GLY A 101 17.81 -14.12 1.77
C GLY A 101 18.14 -13.08 0.69
N MET A 102 18.02 -13.49 -0.58
CA MET A 102 18.16 -12.62 -1.75
C MET A 102 16.78 -12.26 -2.33
N VAL A 103 16.66 -11.07 -2.91
CA VAL A 103 15.55 -10.63 -3.77
C VAL A 103 16.17 -9.92 -4.97
N GLY A 104 15.96 -10.48 -6.15
CA GLY A 104 16.75 -10.14 -7.34
C GLY A 104 18.23 -10.36 -7.07
N SER A 105 19.06 -9.38 -7.42
CA SER A 105 20.51 -9.39 -7.16
C SER A 105 20.91 -8.76 -5.82
N ASN A 106 19.95 -8.47 -4.94
CA ASN A 106 20.21 -7.76 -3.68
C ASN A 106 19.79 -8.60 -2.47
N ASN A 107 20.40 -8.32 -1.33
CA ASN A 107 19.93 -8.88 -0.06
C ASN A 107 18.52 -8.39 0.27
N GLN A 108 17.73 -9.24 0.92
CA GLN A 108 16.44 -8.85 1.51
C GLN A 108 16.60 -7.81 2.62
N VAL A 109 17.76 -7.80 3.29
CA VAL A 109 18.17 -6.73 4.19
C VAL A 109 19.58 -6.29 3.87
N ALA A 110 19.76 -5.01 3.58
CA ALA A 110 21.06 -4.39 3.49
C ALA A 110 21.43 -3.75 4.82
N VAL A 111 22.69 -3.88 5.24
CA VAL A 111 23.22 -3.24 6.44
C VAL A 111 24.18 -2.13 6.00
N VAL A 112 23.98 -0.92 6.52
CA VAL A 112 24.86 0.21 6.21
C VAL A 112 26.28 -0.06 6.71
N GLY A 113 27.29 0.30 5.92
CA GLY A 113 28.71 0.02 6.18
C GLY A 113 29.16 -1.39 5.78
N GLY A 114 28.32 -2.40 5.93
CA GLY A 114 28.61 -3.77 5.49
C GLY A 114 29.63 -4.54 6.35
N TYR A 115 30.06 -4.00 7.49
CA TYR A 115 31.00 -4.67 8.42
C TYR A 115 30.36 -5.81 9.24
N ARG A 116 29.04 -5.94 9.17
CA ARG A 116 28.30 -7.07 9.75
C ARG A 116 27.12 -7.45 8.87
N THR A 117 26.67 -8.67 9.07
CA THR A 117 25.38 -9.13 8.55
C THR A 117 24.24 -8.64 9.44
N ARG A 118 23.02 -8.71 8.88
CA ARG A 118 21.78 -8.37 9.57
C ARG A 118 21.63 -9.18 10.88
N PRO A 119 21.53 -8.54 12.06
CA PRO A 119 21.21 -9.25 13.30
C PRO A 119 19.86 -9.97 13.27
N SER A 120 19.79 -11.15 13.89
CA SER A 120 18.53 -11.87 14.09
C SER A 120 17.51 -11.08 14.91
N ASN A 121 17.98 -10.32 15.90
CA ASN A 121 17.18 -9.45 16.76
C ASN A 121 17.40 -7.97 16.37
N SER A 122 16.30 -7.26 16.07
CA SER A 122 16.30 -5.85 15.64
C SER A 122 16.45 -4.83 16.80
N SER A 123 16.49 -5.29 18.05
CA SER A 123 16.56 -4.44 19.24
C SER A 123 17.79 -3.51 19.26
N GLY A 124 17.53 -2.22 19.51
CA GLY A 124 18.53 -1.16 19.53
C GLY A 124 19.05 -0.74 18.15
N THR A 125 18.48 -1.25 17.06
CA THR A 125 18.84 -0.84 15.69
C THR A 125 17.79 0.11 15.10
N LYS A 126 18.13 0.76 13.98
CA LYS A 126 17.16 1.47 13.15
C LYS A 126 16.91 0.69 11.86
N VAL A 127 15.64 0.44 11.58
CA VAL A 127 15.20 -0.31 10.42
C VAL A 127 14.39 0.60 9.50
N HIS A 128 14.84 0.67 8.26
CA HIS A 128 14.18 1.31 7.14
C HIS A 128 13.47 0.25 6.30
N ILE A 129 12.16 0.36 6.13
CA ILE A 129 11.40 -0.39 5.14
C ILE A 129 11.37 0.49 3.89
N HIS A 130 12.28 0.24 2.95
CA HIS A 130 12.41 1.11 1.78
C HIS A 130 11.66 0.54 0.58
N VAL A 131 10.60 1.24 0.18
CA VAL A 131 9.72 0.88 -0.93
C VAL A 131 10.00 1.78 -2.12
N ASN A 132 10.40 1.19 -3.24
CA ASN A 132 10.52 1.88 -4.53
C ASN A 132 10.01 1.02 -5.70
N GLN A 133 9.16 0.05 -5.38
CA GLN A 133 8.45 -0.83 -6.31
C GLN A 133 6.94 -0.72 -6.05
N ALA A 134 6.14 -1.30 -6.94
CA ALA A 134 4.72 -1.43 -6.74
C ALA A 134 4.38 -2.62 -5.83
N ILE A 135 3.58 -2.36 -4.80
CA ILE A 135 3.07 -3.34 -3.86
C ILE A 135 1.54 -3.20 -3.81
N GLY A 136 0.85 -4.24 -4.24
CA GLY A 136 -0.60 -4.36 -4.23
C GLY A 136 -1.12 -5.18 -3.05
N SER A 137 -2.43 -5.19 -2.88
CA SER A 137 -3.11 -6.07 -1.93
C SER A 137 -3.87 -7.19 -2.65
N GLU A 138 -4.43 -8.11 -1.87
CA GLU A 138 -5.48 -8.99 -2.37
C GLU A 138 -6.83 -8.27 -2.31
N ARG A 139 -7.86 -8.87 -2.90
CA ARG A 139 -9.18 -8.27 -3.04
C ARG A 139 -10.10 -8.64 -1.87
N PHE A 140 -11.23 -7.95 -1.80
CA PHE A 140 -12.44 -8.28 -1.04
C PHE A 140 -12.43 -8.04 0.47
N ASP A 141 -11.27 -8.01 1.13
CA ASP A 141 -11.20 -7.68 2.55
C ASP A 141 -10.60 -6.27 2.77
N PRO A 142 -11.36 -5.30 3.30
CA PRO A 142 -10.84 -3.95 3.54
C PRO A 142 -9.67 -3.93 4.55
N ASP A 143 -9.55 -4.91 5.42
CA ASP A 143 -8.52 -5.00 6.44
C ASP A 143 -7.20 -5.56 5.88
N HIS A 144 -7.24 -6.21 4.71
CA HIS A 144 -6.07 -6.70 4.01
C HIS A 144 -5.23 -5.56 3.45
N CYS A 145 -4.04 -5.41 4.01
CA CYS A 145 -3.08 -4.39 3.61
C CYS A 145 -2.09 -4.90 2.54
N ALA A 146 -1.77 -4.07 1.56
CA ALA A 146 -0.78 -4.35 0.52
C ALA A 146 0.61 -4.62 1.09
N LEU A 147 1.05 -3.76 2.01
CA LEU A 147 2.29 -3.93 2.77
C LEU A 147 1.99 -3.84 4.26
N ARG A 148 2.53 -4.79 5.01
CA ARG A 148 2.48 -4.84 6.45
C ARG A 148 3.85 -4.64 7.07
N THR A 149 3.95 -3.82 8.11
CA THR A 149 5.23 -3.63 8.81
C THR A 149 5.65 -4.87 9.60
N GLY A 150 4.69 -5.64 10.13
CA GLY A 150 4.94 -6.71 11.10
C GLY A 150 5.35 -6.21 12.48
N SER A 151 5.49 -7.15 13.42
CA SER A 151 5.94 -6.90 14.79
C SER A 151 7.47 -6.89 14.89
N TRP A 152 8.04 -5.87 15.54
CA TRP A 152 9.49 -5.71 15.68
C TRP A 152 9.93 -5.88 17.13
N ASP A 153 11.23 -6.13 17.32
CA ASP A 153 11.80 -6.33 18.66
C ASP A 153 11.76 -5.02 19.44
N GLY A 154 11.69 -5.08 20.78
CA GLY A 154 11.65 -3.90 21.63
C GLY A 154 12.83 -2.96 21.37
N SER A 155 12.60 -1.64 21.41
CA SER A 155 13.56 -0.56 21.12
C SER A 155 14.08 -0.45 19.68
N THR A 156 13.47 -1.18 18.73
CA THR A 156 13.70 -0.93 17.31
C THR A 156 13.15 0.44 16.93
N THR A 157 13.91 1.24 16.18
CA THR A 157 13.35 2.44 15.53
C THR A 157 12.93 2.07 14.12
N LEU A 158 11.63 2.09 13.86
CA LEU A 158 11.07 1.70 12.58
C LEU A 158 10.69 2.92 11.74
N GLN A 159 11.07 2.87 10.46
CA GLN A 159 10.78 3.89 9.48
C GLN A 159 10.35 3.23 8.16
N VAL A 160 9.27 3.70 7.56
CA VAL A 160 8.85 3.31 6.20
C VAL A 160 9.20 4.47 5.28
N ASP A 161 10.03 4.19 4.27
CA ASP A 161 10.52 5.17 3.31
C ASP A 161 9.99 4.83 1.92
N VAL A 162 8.97 5.57 1.48
CA VAL A 162 8.39 5.44 0.14
C VAL A 162 9.14 6.38 -0.80
N GLY A 163 9.95 5.80 -1.68
CA GLY A 163 10.67 6.52 -2.73
C GLY A 163 9.75 6.98 -3.85
N GLY A 164 10.28 7.78 -4.78
CA GLY A 164 9.49 8.41 -5.86
C GLY A 164 8.82 7.43 -6.83
N SER A 165 9.31 6.19 -6.94
CA SER A 165 8.66 5.11 -7.70
C SER A 165 7.92 4.12 -6.80
N GLY A 166 7.95 4.30 -5.48
CA GLY A 166 7.25 3.46 -4.53
C GLY A 166 5.74 3.61 -4.64
N ARG A 167 5.03 2.49 -4.69
CA ARG A 167 3.57 2.44 -4.63
C ARG A 167 3.16 1.39 -3.60
N ILE A 168 2.38 1.79 -2.60
CA ILE A 168 1.72 0.87 -1.66
C ILE A 168 0.22 1.10 -1.81
N GLN A 169 -0.47 0.21 -2.53
CA GLN A 169 -1.87 0.45 -2.92
C GLN A 169 -2.74 -0.75 -2.60
N GLY A 170 -3.88 -0.51 -1.96
CA GLY A 170 -4.94 -1.51 -1.82
C GLY A 170 -5.55 -1.87 -3.18
N ALA A 171 -6.26 -2.99 -3.23
CA ALA A 171 -6.93 -3.49 -4.42
C ALA A 171 -8.26 -2.77 -4.66
N GLY A 172 -8.57 -2.50 -5.92
CA GLY A 172 -9.85 -1.91 -6.31
C GLY A 172 -11.01 -2.90 -6.19
N GLY A 173 -12.15 -2.40 -5.73
CA GLY A 173 -13.40 -3.14 -5.64
C GLY A 173 -14.01 -3.42 -7.01
N PHE A 174 -14.74 -4.52 -7.15
CA PHE A 174 -15.39 -4.88 -8.41
C PHE A 174 -16.71 -4.14 -8.58
N GLY A 175 -17.04 -3.75 -9.80
CA GLY A 175 -18.35 -3.20 -10.10
C GLY A 175 -19.46 -4.23 -9.84
N GLY A 176 -20.61 -3.76 -9.38
CA GLY A 176 -21.78 -4.58 -9.16
C GLY A 176 -22.41 -5.02 -10.48
N ASN A 177 -22.87 -6.27 -10.55
CA ASN A 177 -23.61 -6.74 -11.72
C ASN A 177 -24.95 -6.02 -11.84
N GLY A 178 -25.34 -5.69 -13.07
CA GLY A 178 -26.65 -5.16 -13.37
C GLY A 178 -27.76 -6.19 -13.10
N ALA A 179 -28.99 -5.71 -12.94
CA ALA A 179 -30.15 -6.56 -12.69
C ALA A 179 -30.50 -7.44 -13.89
N ASN A 180 -30.82 -8.71 -13.63
CA ASN A 180 -31.29 -9.63 -14.66
C ASN A 180 -32.82 -9.59 -14.75
N GLY A 181 -33.36 -8.83 -15.70
CA GLY A 181 -34.78 -8.48 -15.74
C GLY A 181 -35.17 -7.51 -14.63
N ALA A 182 -36.45 -7.48 -14.24
CA ALA A 182 -37.00 -6.49 -13.29
C ALA A 182 -36.65 -6.78 -11.82
N THR A 183 -35.36 -6.73 -11.51
CA THR A 183 -34.81 -6.95 -10.16
C THR A 183 -33.83 -5.84 -9.80
N ASN A 184 -33.27 -5.90 -8.59
CA ASN A 184 -32.28 -4.95 -8.15
C ASN A 184 -30.90 -5.25 -8.76
N GLY A 185 -30.12 -4.19 -9.00
CA GLY A 185 -28.70 -4.31 -9.29
C GLY A 185 -27.92 -4.78 -8.06
N SER A 186 -26.77 -5.41 -8.30
CA SER A 186 -25.88 -5.84 -7.23
C SER A 186 -25.02 -4.70 -6.72
N GLN A 187 -24.64 -4.74 -5.44
CA GLN A 187 -23.70 -3.79 -4.85
C GLN A 187 -22.30 -3.93 -5.48
N GLY A 188 -21.58 -2.82 -5.60
CA GLY A 188 -20.15 -2.83 -5.88
C GLY A 188 -19.32 -3.34 -4.71
N GLY A 189 -18.22 -4.03 -5.01
CA GLY A 189 -17.28 -4.55 -4.03
C GLY A 189 -16.47 -3.44 -3.37
N THR A 190 -16.04 -3.69 -2.13
CA THR A 190 -15.16 -2.79 -1.38
C THR A 190 -13.72 -2.85 -1.88
N GLY A 191 -13.00 -1.72 -1.75
CA GLY A 191 -11.56 -1.68 -1.93
C GLY A 191 -10.80 -2.13 -0.68
N THR A 192 -9.55 -2.58 -0.85
CA THR A 192 -8.69 -3.02 0.25
C THR A 192 -7.65 -1.97 0.64
N SER A 193 -6.75 -2.24 1.58
CA SER A 193 -5.92 -1.18 2.19
C SER A 193 -4.46 -1.17 1.74
N GLY A 194 -3.81 -0.01 1.88
CA GLY A 194 -2.41 0.22 1.51
C GLY A 194 -1.42 -0.31 2.56
N LEU A 195 -1.02 0.55 3.50
CA LEU A 195 -0.01 0.25 4.52
C LEU A 195 -0.67 -0.18 5.83
N GLY A 196 -0.31 -1.36 6.34
CA GLY A 196 -0.68 -1.84 7.67
C GLY A 196 0.48 -1.65 8.65
N VAL A 197 0.28 -0.84 9.68
CA VAL A 197 1.28 -0.57 10.73
C VAL A 197 0.97 -1.38 11.99
N GLU A 198 1.89 -2.27 12.33
CA GLU A 198 1.79 -3.24 13.43
C GLU A 198 2.79 -2.96 14.58
N TYR A 199 3.62 -1.91 14.45
CA TYR A 199 4.63 -1.53 15.44
C TYR A 199 4.59 -0.05 15.79
N SER A 200 4.84 0.27 17.06
CA SER A 200 4.78 1.64 17.59
C SER A 200 6.08 2.02 18.31
N PRO A 201 6.58 3.25 18.12
CA PRO A 201 6.17 4.20 17.10
C PRO A 201 6.73 3.83 15.71
N THR A 202 6.04 4.22 14.63
CA THR A 202 6.54 4.09 13.25
C THR A 202 6.55 5.45 12.57
N GLN A 203 7.69 5.82 11.98
CA GLN A 203 7.78 6.96 11.07
C GLN A 203 7.43 6.52 9.64
N VAL A 204 6.65 7.30 8.91
CA VAL A 204 6.35 7.09 7.49
C VAL A 204 6.78 8.34 6.75
N ASN A 205 7.68 8.18 5.78
CA ASN A 205 8.16 9.27 4.93
C ASN A 205 7.78 8.98 3.48
N ILE A 206 7.12 9.95 2.87
CA ILE A 206 6.69 9.86 1.47
C ILE A 206 7.49 10.90 0.69
N THR A 207 8.38 10.42 -0.17
CA THR A 207 9.14 11.28 -1.09
C THR A 207 8.25 11.69 -2.25
N SER A 208 8.55 12.81 -2.90
CA SER A 208 7.86 13.24 -4.12
C SER A 208 7.78 12.09 -5.14
N GLY A 209 6.56 11.83 -5.63
CA GLY A 209 6.22 10.74 -6.53
C GLY A 209 5.84 9.42 -5.84
N GLY A 210 6.14 9.24 -4.55
CA GLY A 210 5.72 8.08 -3.78
C GLY A 210 4.22 8.09 -3.47
N ILE A 211 3.57 6.92 -3.47
CA ILE A 211 2.13 6.80 -3.21
C ILE A 211 1.87 5.76 -2.14
N ILE A 212 1.01 6.13 -1.19
CA ILE A 212 0.29 5.21 -0.31
C ILE A 212 -1.20 5.46 -0.52
N SER A 213 -1.97 4.41 -0.82
CA SER A 213 -3.40 4.53 -1.12
C SER A 213 -4.17 3.31 -0.64
N GLY A 214 -5.40 3.52 -0.19
CA GLY A 214 -6.41 2.48 -0.22
C GLY A 214 -6.74 2.13 -1.68
N GLY A 215 -7.32 0.95 -1.87
CA GLY A 215 -8.10 0.65 -3.06
C GLY A 215 -9.49 1.25 -2.91
N PHE A 216 -10.09 1.60 -4.02
CA PHE A 216 -11.38 2.29 -4.05
C PHE A 216 -12.51 1.33 -4.36
N GLY A 217 -13.73 1.65 -3.94
CA GLY A 217 -14.89 0.80 -4.18
C GLY A 217 -15.25 0.68 -5.67
N GLY A 218 -15.90 -0.42 -6.05
CA GLY A 218 -16.54 -0.52 -7.38
C GLY A 218 -17.92 0.13 -7.38
N GLY A 219 -18.37 0.61 -8.54
CA GLY A 219 -19.70 1.20 -8.71
C GLY A 219 -20.81 0.16 -8.61
N GLY A 220 -22.00 0.56 -8.20
CA GLY A 220 -23.16 -0.33 -8.12
C GLY A 220 -23.75 -0.70 -9.48
N GLY A 221 -24.35 -1.88 -9.60
CA GLY A 221 -25.08 -2.26 -10.82
C GLY A 221 -26.43 -1.54 -10.94
N GLY A 222 -26.87 -1.26 -12.16
CA GLY A 222 -28.19 -0.68 -12.42
C GLY A 222 -29.33 -1.65 -12.13
N GLY A 223 -30.48 -1.13 -11.71
CA GLY A 223 -31.73 -1.88 -11.55
C GLY A 223 -32.41 -2.15 -12.89
N GLY A 224 -33.23 -3.20 -12.98
CA GLY A 224 -34.00 -3.51 -14.18
C GLY A 224 -35.46 -3.12 -14.02
N ALA A 225 -36.26 -3.31 -15.06
CA ALA A 225 -37.69 -2.99 -15.04
C ALA A 225 -38.49 -3.90 -15.97
N HIS A 226 -39.82 -3.89 -15.82
CA HIS A 226 -40.73 -4.46 -16.80
C HIS A 226 -41.93 -3.55 -17.05
N ASP A 227 -42.66 -3.77 -18.12
CA ASP A 227 -43.95 -3.13 -18.37
C ASP A 227 -44.95 -4.19 -18.83
N HIS A 228 -46.17 -4.11 -18.31
CA HIS A 228 -47.26 -5.02 -18.63
C HIS A 228 -48.32 -4.34 -19.48
N ASP A 229 -48.23 -4.56 -20.79
CA ASP A 229 -49.28 -4.21 -21.72
C ASP A 229 -50.33 -5.32 -21.85
N HIS A 230 -51.50 -4.98 -22.39
CA HIS A 230 -52.52 -5.98 -22.71
C HIS A 230 -51.99 -7.02 -23.70
N LYS A 231 -51.65 -8.22 -23.18
CA LYS A 231 -51.07 -9.38 -23.88
C LYS A 231 -49.59 -9.24 -24.27
N SER A 232 -48.84 -8.33 -23.68
CA SER A 232 -47.39 -8.23 -23.88
C SER A 232 -46.67 -7.84 -22.59
N GLU A 233 -45.45 -8.36 -22.40
CA GLU A 233 -44.56 -7.94 -21.33
C GLU A 233 -43.25 -7.52 -21.97
N ARG A 234 -42.76 -6.33 -21.61
CA ARG A 234 -41.44 -5.86 -22.02
C ARG A 234 -40.56 -5.77 -20.80
N THR A 235 -39.39 -6.40 -20.85
CA THR A 235 -38.41 -6.38 -19.75
C THR A 235 -37.17 -5.65 -20.18
N ALA A 236 -36.54 -4.92 -19.27
CA ALA A 236 -35.24 -4.29 -19.47
C ALA A 236 -34.29 -4.64 -18.31
N SER A 237 -33.10 -5.13 -18.64
CA SER A 237 -32.05 -5.42 -17.67
C SER A 237 -31.26 -4.16 -17.31
N GLY A 238 -30.79 -4.07 -16.07
CA GLY A 238 -29.88 -3.02 -15.64
C GLY A 238 -28.43 -3.30 -16.03
N SER A 239 -27.60 -2.27 -16.10
CA SER A 239 -26.21 -2.36 -16.57
C SER A 239 -25.20 -2.56 -15.45
N GLY A 240 -24.02 -3.11 -15.75
CA GLY A 240 -22.97 -3.37 -14.75
C GLY A 240 -22.24 -2.10 -14.29
N GLY A 241 -21.83 -2.04 -13.03
CA GLY A 241 -21.06 -0.93 -12.47
C GLY A 241 -19.57 -0.96 -12.84
N GLY A 242 -18.89 0.18 -12.72
CA GLY A 242 -17.45 0.31 -13.00
C GLY A 242 -16.55 -0.25 -11.90
N GLY A 243 -15.34 -0.69 -12.27
CA GLY A 243 -14.35 -1.16 -11.31
C GLY A 243 -13.66 -0.01 -10.55
N GLY A 244 -13.39 -0.19 -9.26
CA GLY A 244 -12.65 0.79 -8.45
C GLY A 244 -11.15 0.82 -8.77
N ALA A 245 -10.52 1.99 -8.61
CA ALA A 245 -9.08 2.13 -8.74
C ALA A 245 -8.32 1.34 -7.65
N GLY A 246 -7.13 0.83 -7.97
CA GLY A 246 -6.27 0.14 -7.00
C GLY A 246 -5.23 -0.78 -7.64
N LEU A 247 -4.51 -1.53 -6.80
CA LEU A 247 -3.53 -2.53 -7.23
C LEU A 247 -3.78 -3.87 -6.52
N PRO A 248 -4.35 -4.87 -7.21
CA PRO A 248 -4.79 -4.83 -8.61
C PRO A 248 -6.05 -3.96 -8.79
N VAL A 249 -6.32 -3.59 -10.04
CA VAL A 249 -7.52 -2.81 -10.40
C VAL A 249 -8.80 -3.61 -10.21
N GLY A 250 -9.89 -2.89 -9.91
CA GLY A 250 -11.24 -3.43 -9.91
C GLY A 250 -11.73 -3.74 -11.32
N GLN A 251 -12.44 -4.86 -11.49
CA GLN A 251 -13.11 -5.19 -12.75
C GLN A 251 -14.50 -4.57 -12.77
N GLY A 252 -15.04 -4.30 -13.96
CA GLY A 252 -16.43 -3.89 -14.10
C GLY A 252 -17.40 -5.06 -13.86
N GLY A 253 -18.62 -4.73 -13.46
CA GLY A 253 -19.72 -5.67 -13.30
C GLY A 253 -20.33 -6.05 -14.65
N THR A 254 -21.02 -7.19 -14.70
CA THR A 254 -21.67 -7.65 -15.93
C THR A 254 -23.04 -7.01 -16.14
N GLY A 255 -23.37 -6.71 -17.40
CA GLY A 255 -24.72 -6.42 -17.87
C GLY A 255 -25.37 -7.73 -18.33
N PRO A 256 -26.43 -8.22 -17.67
CA PRO A 256 -27.12 -9.44 -18.07
C PRO A 256 -28.11 -9.19 -19.23
N ASN A 257 -28.53 -10.28 -19.88
CA ASN A 257 -29.38 -10.26 -21.07
C ASN A 257 -30.75 -10.90 -20.80
N ASN A 258 -31.69 -10.14 -20.27
CA ASN A 258 -33.09 -10.58 -20.12
C ASN A 258 -34.03 -9.44 -20.52
N GLY A 259 -34.67 -9.61 -21.67
CA GLY A 259 -35.34 -8.53 -22.39
C GLY A 259 -34.36 -7.78 -23.30
N THR A 260 -33.67 -6.77 -22.77
CA THR A 260 -32.62 -6.02 -23.49
C THR A 260 -31.24 -6.41 -23.00
N ASN A 261 -30.26 -6.39 -23.91
CA ASN A 261 -28.86 -6.64 -23.55
C ASN A 261 -28.32 -5.43 -22.80
N ALA A 262 -28.02 -5.61 -21.52
CA ALA A 262 -27.42 -4.55 -20.72
C ALA A 262 -25.92 -4.43 -20.96
N ASN A 263 -25.40 -3.23 -20.73
CA ASN A 263 -23.99 -2.94 -20.95
C ASN A 263 -23.17 -3.37 -19.73
N ASN A 264 -22.00 -3.95 -19.96
CA ASN A 264 -21.02 -4.19 -18.89
C ASN A 264 -20.45 -2.85 -18.42
N GLY A 265 -20.06 -2.77 -17.15
CA GLY A 265 -19.15 -1.72 -16.69
C GLY A 265 -17.72 -2.01 -17.14
N SER A 266 -16.88 -0.97 -17.17
CA SER A 266 -15.47 -1.13 -17.50
C SER A 266 -14.62 -1.37 -16.24
N ALA A 267 -13.49 -2.05 -16.42
CA ALA A 267 -12.49 -2.16 -15.37
C ALA A 267 -11.81 -0.81 -15.13
N ALA A 268 -11.29 -0.61 -13.92
CA ALA A 268 -10.42 0.54 -13.66
C ALA A 268 -9.17 0.47 -14.55
N THR A 269 -8.77 1.65 -15.04
CA THR A 269 -7.64 1.76 -15.97
C THR A 269 -6.32 1.48 -15.27
N ASN A 270 -6.17 1.97 -14.03
CA ASN A 270 -4.96 1.82 -13.24
C ASN A 270 -5.25 2.04 -11.74
N GLY A 271 -4.20 2.20 -10.93
CA GLY A 271 -4.32 2.42 -9.48
C GLY A 271 -4.93 3.77 -9.07
N GLU A 272 -5.29 4.63 -10.02
CA GLU A 272 -5.73 6.01 -9.78
C GLU A 272 -6.98 6.40 -10.59
N LEU A 273 -7.33 5.66 -11.63
CA LEU A 273 -8.48 5.93 -12.48
C LEU A 273 -9.46 4.77 -12.42
N ALA A 274 -10.69 5.09 -12.04
CA ALA A 274 -11.80 4.16 -11.96
C ALA A 274 -12.26 3.68 -13.36
N GLY A 275 -13.09 2.65 -13.36
CA GLY A 275 -13.87 2.24 -14.51
C GLY A 275 -15.24 2.91 -14.48
N GLU A 276 -15.80 3.11 -15.66
CA GLU A 276 -17.13 3.67 -15.88
C GLU A 276 -18.23 2.59 -15.76
N GLY A 277 -19.40 2.97 -15.29
CA GLY A 277 -20.61 2.16 -15.31
C GLY A 277 -21.16 1.97 -16.73
N GLY A 278 -21.84 0.86 -16.96
CA GLY A 278 -22.49 0.58 -18.23
C GLY A 278 -23.71 1.48 -18.45
N GLY A 279 -23.91 1.97 -19.68
CA GLY A 279 -25.08 2.77 -20.05
C GLY A 279 -26.39 2.00 -19.90
N GLY A 280 -27.48 2.68 -19.53
CA GLY A 280 -28.80 2.07 -19.30
C GLY A 280 -29.41 1.47 -20.57
N THR A 281 -30.49 0.72 -20.41
CA THR A 281 -31.20 0.06 -21.52
C THR A 281 -32.61 0.60 -21.67
N ASN A 282 -33.18 0.43 -22.87
CA ASN A 282 -34.55 0.78 -23.17
C ASN A 282 -35.18 -0.30 -24.06
N ASN A 283 -36.29 -0.88 -23.59
CA ASN A 283 -37.12 -1.79 -24.36
C ASN A 283 -38.38 -1.06 -24.84
N GLY A 284 -38.33 -0.54 -26.07
CA GLY A 284 -39.51 -0.01 -26.76
C GLY A 284 -40.12 1.27 -26.21
N GLY A 285 -39.45 1.96 -25.27
CA GLY A 285 -39.95 3.19 -24.63
C GLY A 285 -40.75 2.95 -23.35
N GLU A 286 -40.87 1.69 -22.92
CA GLU A 286 -41.82 1.26 -21.90
C GLU A 286 -41.12 0.66 -20.67
N ALA A 287 -40.03 -0.11 -20.87
CA ALA A 287 -39.18 -0.58 -19.78
C ALA A 287 -37.74 -0.06 -19.96
N TYR A 288 -37.20 0.57 -18.92
CA TYR A 288 -35.85 1.14 -18.88
C TYR A 288 -35.01 0.49 -17.78
N GLY A 289 -33.86 -0.07 -18.16
CA GLY A 289 -32.86 -0.52 -17.22
C GLY A 289 -31.95 0.64 -16.81
N GLY A 290 -31.66 0.74 -15.52
CA GLY A 290 -30.76 1.74 -14.96
C GLY A 290 -29.31 1.56 -15.43
N THR A 291 -28.59 2.68 -15.48
CA THR A 291 -27.13 2.71 -15.68
C THR A 291 -26.41 2.06 -14.49
N GLY A 292 -25.23 1.48 -14.74
CA GLY A 292 -24.28 1.19 -13.67
C GLY A 292 -23.67 2.48 -13.12
N GLY A 293 -23.25 2.46 -11.85
CA GLY A 293 -22.46 3.53 -11.25
C GLY A 293 -20.98 3.39 -11.58
N ASP A 294 -20.24 4.49 -11.54
CA ASP A 294 -18.79 4.52 -11.75
C ASP A 294 -18.05 3.99 -10.51
N GLY A 295 -16.85 3.44 -10.72
CA GLY A 295 -15.96 3.05 -9.63
C GLY A 295 -15.37 4.27 -8.91
N GLY A 296 -14.86 4.07 -7.69
CA GLY A 296 -14.18 5.11 -6.93
C GLY A 296 -12.74 5.36 -7.40
N SER A 297 -12.26 6.59 -7.16
CA SER A 297 -10.92 7.07 -7.50
C SER A 297 -10.42 8.03 -6.41
N PRO A 298 -9.15 8.50 -6.43
CA PRO A 298 -8.69 9.51 -5.48
C PRO A 298 -9.59 10.77 -5.49
N ASN A 299 -10.15 11.10 -4.32
CA ASN A 299 -11.13 12.18 -4.09
C ASN A 299 -12.56 11.91 -4.59
N GLU A 300 -12.85 10.72 -5.12
CA GLU A 300 -14.18 10.38 -5.64
C GLU A 300 -14.62 9.01 -5.07
N ALA A 301 -15.80 9.00 -4.44
CA ALA A 301 -16.39 7.74 -3.99
C ALA A 301 -16.98 6.98 -5.19
N ALA A 302 -17.19 5.67 -5.03
CA ALA A 302 -17.91 4.90 -6.02
C ALA A 302 -19.40 5.28 -6.03
N ASP A 303 -19.99 5.33 -7.21
CA ASP A 303 -21.39 5.72 -7.38
C ASP A 303 -22.33 4.53 -7.26
N ASN A 304 -23.57 4.81 -6.85
CA ASN A 304 -24.66 3.86 -6.90
C ASN A 304 -25.11 3.66 -8.36
N GLY A 305 -25.60 2.46 -8.69
CA GLY A 305 -26.34 2.26 -9.93
C GLY A 305 -27.65 3.04 -9.92
N ALA A 306 -28.16 3.38 -11.10
CA ALA A 306 -29.47 3.99 -11.23
C ALA A 306 -30.58 2.95 -11.11
N ASN A 307 -31.77 3.38 -10.68
CA ASN A 307 -32.96 2.55 -10.66
C ASN A 307 -33.45 2.27 -12.08
N GLY A 308 -34.04 1.09 -12.29
CA GLY A 308 -34.88 0.85 -13.47
C GLY A 308 -36.20 1.62 -13.36
N SER A 309 -36.85 1.84 -14.50
CA SER A 309 -38.20 2.41 -14.54
C SER A 309 -39.04 1.71 -15.60
N GLY A 310 -40.28 1.37 -15.27
CA GLY A 310 -41.22 0.72 -16.16
C GLY A 310 -42.66 0.93 -15.69
N GLY A 311 -43.61 0.30 -16.37
CA GLY A 311 -45.03 0.33 -16.00
C GLY A 311 -45.30 -0.14 -14.57
N GLU A 312 -46.43 0.31 -14.02
CA GLU A 312 -46.96 -0.13 -12.71
C GLU A 312 -46.02 0.00 -11.50
N GLY A 313 -44.92 0.75 -11.62
CA GLY A 313 -43.91 0.87 -10.55
C GLY A 313 -42.94 -0.31 -10.45
N SER A 314 -42.78 -1.08 -11.52
CA SER A 314 -41.94 -2.29 -11.64
C SER A 314 -40.41 -2.09 -11.54
N GLY A 315 -39.95 -0.88 -11.23
CA GLY A 315 -38.54 -0.50 -11.23
C GLY A 315 -37.77 -1.15 -10.09
N GLY A 316 -36.76 -1.94 -10.43
CA GLY A 316 -35.75 -2.43 -9.50
C GLY A 316 -34.78 -1.32 -9.08
N GLY A 317 -34.33 -1.36 -7.83
CA GLY A 317 -33.34 -0.43 -7.31
C GLY A 317 -31.94 -0.67 -7.89
N GLY A 318 -31.17 0.39 -8.06
CA GLY A 318 -29.74 0.29 -8.31
C GLY A 318 -28.99 -0.25 -7.08
N GLY A 319 -27.91 -0.98 -7.33
CA GLY A 319 -26.99 -1.42 -6.29
C GLY A 319 -26.20 -0.24 -5.71
N ALA A 320 -25.82 -0.32 -4.45
CA ALA A 320 -24.96 0.69 -3.84
C ALA A 320 -23.51 0.60 -4.36
N GLY A 321 -22.79 1.72 -4.36
CA GLY A 321 -21.35 1.76 -4.56
C GLY A 321 -20.60 1.07 -3.43
N GLY A 322 -19.41 0.56 -3.74
CA GLY A 322 -18.50 -0.06 -2.78
C GLY A 322 -17.79 0.97 -1.90
N GLY A 323 -17.43 0.56 -0.69
CA GLY A 323 -16.62 1.38 0.22
C GLY A 323 -15.13 1.39 -0.16
N ASN A 324 -14.45 2.49 0.15
CA ASN A 324 -13.00 2.62 0.00
C ASN A 324 -12.24 1.91 1.13
N GLY A 325 -11.07 1.37 0.81
CA GLY A 325 -10.09 0.94 1.81
C GLY A 325 -9.33 2.12 2.42
N ALA A 326 -8.43 1.82 3.34
CA ALA A 326 -7.61 2.83 4.01
C ALA A 326 -6.21 2.95 3.37
N ALA A 327 -5.67 4.17 3.32
CA ALA A 327 -4.29 4.38 2.95
C ALA A 327 -3.34 3.80 4.00
N ILE A 328 -3.63 4.07 5.27
CA ILE A 328 -2.86 3.55 6.41
C ILE A 328 -3.81 2.99 7.46
N ARG A 329 -3.61 1.71 7.79
CA ARG A 329 -4.26 1.03 8.91
C ARG A 329 -3.28 0.82 10.05
N ARG A 330 -3.83 0.74 11.27
CA ARG A 330 -3.11 0.48 12.51
C ARG A 330 -3.68 -0.76 13.16
N THR A 331 -2.86 -1.61 13.78
CA THR A 331 -3.41 -2.77 14.50
C THR A 331 -4.44 -2.34 15.56
N ASN A 332 -4.20 -1.21 16.23
CA ASN A 332 -5.13 -0.59 17.17
C ASN A 332 -4.80 0.90 17.35
N ASN A 333 -5.64 1.60 18.12
CA ASN A 333 -5.49 3.03 18.42
C ASN A 333 -4.25 3.38 19.27
N GLY A 334 -3.56 2.40 19.87
CA GLY A 334 -2.32 2.60 20.62
C GLY A 334 -1.07 2.69 19.75
N ILE A 335 -1.17 2.42 18.45
CA ILE A 335 -0.06 2.57 17.52
C ILE A 335 0.10 4.04 17.12
N THR A 336 1.26 4.61 17.41
CA THR A 336 1.64 5.95 16.96
C THR A 336 2.30 5.86 15.60
N VAL A 337 1.72 6.59 14.63
CA VAL A 337 2.28 6.74 13.28
C VAL A 337 2.55 8.21 13.03
N ASN A 338 3.80 8.54 12.78
CA ASN A 338 4.23 9.89 12.42
C ASN A 338 4.41 9.95 10.91
N ILE A 339 3.67 10.82 10.22
CA ILE A 339 3.66 10.89 8.76
C ILE A 339 4.35 12.18 8.32
N SER A 340 5.35 12.04 7.46
CA SER A 340 5.95 13.12 6.70
C SER A 340 5.56 12.97 5.23
N ASP A 341 4.62 13.80 4.81
CA ASP A 341 4.11 13.86 3.44
C ASP A 341 4.11 15.32 2.95
N PRO A 342 5.29 15.85 2.57
CA PRO A 342 5.43 17.25 2.18
C PRO A 342 4.68 17.57 0.88
N THR A 343 4.32 16.56 0.09
CA THR A 343 3.61 16.70 -1.19
C THR A 343 2.10 16.50 -1.08
N ASN A 344 1.58 16.21 0.12
CA ASN A 344 0.19 15.88 0.35
C ASN A 344 -0.30 14.71 -0.55
N ALA A 345 0.57 13.74 -0.80
CA ALA A 345 0.31 12.58 -1.64
C ALA A 345 -0.82 11.69 -1.11
N LEU A 346 -1.12 11.74 0.19
CA LEU A 346 -2.20 10.98 0.84
C LEU A 346 -3.60 11.57 0.64
N ASN A 347 -3.72 12.82 0.18
CA ASN A 347 -5.02 13.47 0.07
C ASN A 347 -5.95 12.73 -0.91
N GLY A 348 -7.18 12.46 -0.48
CA GLY A 348 -8.16 11.72 -1.26
C GLY A 348 -7.90 10.21 -1.41
N ARG A 349 -6.85 9.66 -0.79
CA ARG A 349 -6.42 8.27 -1.00
C ARG A 349 -6.84 7.28 0.08
N GLY A 350 -7.80 7.66 0.92
CA GLY A 350 -8.34 6.86 2.00
C GLY A 350 -7.84 7.26 3.39
N SER A 351 -8.43 6.65 4.43
CA SER A 351 -8.12 6.98 5.83
C SER A 351 -6.68 6.66 6.21
N THR A 352 -6.11 7.45 7.12
CA THR A 352 -4.79 7.23 7.75
C THR A 352 -4.89 6.89 9.24
N THR A 353 -6.12 6.75 9.74
CA THR A 353 -6.45 6.49 11.15
C THR A 353 -7.25 5.20 11.35
N ALA A 354 -7.54 4.46 10.27
CA ALA A 354 -8.27 3.21 10.33
C ALA A 354 -7.55 2.17 11.22
N THR A 355 -8.33 1.35 11.91
CA THR A 355 -7.82 0.26 12.76
C THR A 355 -8.02 -1.11 12.12
N THR A 356 -7.46 -2.14 12.74
CA THR A 356 -7.41 -3.53 12.24
C THR A 356 -6.45 -3.67 11.06
N VAL A 357 -5.49 -4.58 11.19
CA VAL A 357 -4.52 -4.89 10.13
C VAL A 357 -4.54 -6.40 9.96
N GLN A 358 -4.74 -6.84 8.72
CA GLN A 358 -4.62 -8.22 8.30
C GLN A 358 -3.71 -8.33 7.10
#